data_AF-A0A9D5E8D9-F1
#
_entry.id   AF-A0A9D5E8D9-F1
#
_cell.length_a   1.000
_cell.length_b   1.000
_cell.length_c   1.000
_cell.angle_alpha   90.00
_cell.angle_beta   90.00
_cell.angle_gamma   90.00
#
_symmetry.space_group_name_H-M   'P 1'
#
loop_
_entity.id
_entity.type
_entity.pdbx_description
1 polymer ?
#
loop_
_entity_poly.entity_id
_entity_poly.type
_entity_poly.pdbx_seq_one_letter_code
_entity_poly.pdbx_strand_id
1 'polypeptide(L)'
;MQADEKAKMAGGSASEAMQYQKKIEQEEKKYIVLNEKVESTLKQVQALLSSATDAGLASAFDRRSKKFKTPERIWQVAFVLSLFGLVALAAWQAYSYQNLDQLPDWQQVARMLAIKVPFAAPLVWLAIHAARQASLAKRLEEDYAFKATISMSFDGYRRQMAEVGKGLAADSPLATLCTNTLREIAIPPGRIYNGQRMDPNITTSIADMVRQRRAQDPDR
;
A
#
# COMPACT_ATOMS: atom_id res chain seq x y z
N MET A 1 -51.79 -57.40 -51.25
CA MET A 1 -50.34 -57.59 -51.00
C MET A 1 -49.53 -56.30 -51.13
N GLN A 2 -49.61 -55.54 -52.24
CA GLN A 2 -48.81 -54.32 -52.43
C GLN A 2 -49.12 -53.13 -51.47
N ALA A 3 -50.32 -53.05 -50.89
CA ALA A 3 -50.68 -51.99 -49.94
C ALA A 3 -50.07 -52.19 -48.54
N ASP A 4 -49.91 -53.45 -48.12
CA ASP A 4 -49.45 -53.83 -46.77
C ASP A 4 -47.91 -53.71 -46.66
N GLU A 5 -47.21 -53.95 -47.77
CA GLU A 5 -45.77 -53.77 -47.91
C GLU A 5 -45.39 -52.28 -47.93
N LYS A 6 -46.17 -51.43 -48.61
CA LYS A 6 -45.99 -49.96 -48.58
C LYS A 6 -46.28 -49.36 -47.20
N ALA A 7 -47.27 -49.89 -46.47
CA ALA A 7 -47.56 -49.46 -45.10
C ALA A 7 -46.44 -49.84 -44.11
N LYS A 8 -45.82 -51.02 -44.28
CA LYS A 8 -44.64 -51.44 -43.52
C LYS A 8 -43.40 -50.59 -43.80
N MET A 9 -43.15 -50.27 -45.08
CA MET A 9 -42.02 -49.42 -45.50
C MET A 9 -42.19 -47.96 -45.04
N ALA A 10 -43.42 -47.43 -45.06
CA ALA A 10 -43.74 -46.11 -44.52
C ALA A 10 -43.61 -46.06 -42.99
N GLY A 11 -44.01 -47.13 -42.28
CA GLY A 11 -43.86 -47.26 -40.83
C GLY A 11 -42.40 -47.38 -40.37
N GLY A 12 -41.55 -48.09 -41.13
CA GLY A 12 -40.11 -48.19 -40.85
C GLY A 12 -39.38 -46.86 -41.02
N SER A 13 -39.67 -46.15 -42.12
CA SER A 13 -39.13 -44.81 -42.41
C SER A 13 -39.55 -43.76 -41.35
N ALA A 14 -40.81 -43.80 -40.91
CA ALA A 14 -41.31 -42.92 -39.85
C ALA A 14 -40.65 -43.22 -38.48
N SER A 15 -40.40 -44.50 -38.16
CA SER A 15 -39.69 -44.91 -36.94
C SER A 15 -38.23 -44.46 -36.93
N GLU A 16 -37.53 -44.55 -38.07
CA GLU A 16 -36.15 -44.07 -38.22
C GLU A 16 -36.07 -42.55 -38.07
N ALA A 17 -36.94 -41.79 -38.74
CA ALA A 17 -37.01 -40.34 -38.60
C ALA A 17 -37.24 -39.88 -37.15
N MET A 18 -38.09 -40.60 -36.41
CA MET A 18 -38.36 -40.34 -34.99
C MET A 18 -37.15 -40.64 -34.09
N GLN A 19 -36.33 -41.64 -34.43
CA GLN A 19 -35.06 -41.90 -33.74
C GLN A 19 -34.02 -40.82 -34.03
N TYR A 20 -33.93 -40.34 -35.28
CA TYR A 20 -33.03 -39.23 -35.64
C TYR A 20 -33.42 -37.93 -34.94
N GLN A 21 -34.72 -37.61 -34.85
CA GLN A 21 -35.21 -36.45 -34.08
C GLN A 21 -34.83 -36.54 -32.59
N LYS A 22 -35.01 -37.71 -31.96
CA LYS A 22 -34.58 -37.91 -30.57
C LYS A 22 -33.07 -37.74 -30.38
N LYS A 23 -32.25 -38.20 -31.34
CA LYS A 23 -30.79 -38.01 -31.29
C LYS A 23 -30.42 -36.54 -31.45
N ILE A 24 -31.05 -35.81 -32.37
CA ILE A 24 -30.81 -34.37 -32.56
C ILE A 24 -31.19 -33.61 -31.27
N GLU A 25 -32.35 -33.91 -30.68
CA GLU A 25 -32.79 -33.28 -29.43
C GLU A 25 -31.85 -33.60 -28.25
N GLN A 26 -31.29 -34.81 -28.19
CA GLN A 26 -30.29 -35.19 -27.20
C GLN A 26 -28.96 -34.45 -27.41
N GLU A 27 -28.50 -34.31 -28.65
CA GLU A 27 -27.30 -33.54 -28.99
C GLU A 27 -27.51 -32.05 -28.68
N GLU A 28 -28.66 -31.46 -29.04
CA GLU A 28 -29.00 -30.07 -28.68
C GLU A 28 -28.99 -29.86 -27.17
N LYS A 29 -29.57 -30.78 -26.38
CA LYS A 29 -29.49 -30.72 -24.91
C LYS A 29 -28.05 -30.82 -24.41
N LYS A 30 -27.21 -31.67 -24.99
CA LYS A 30 -25.78 -31.74 -24.66
C LYS A 30 -25.07 -30.43 -25.01
N TYR A 31 -25.35 -29.84 -26.17
CA TYR A 31 -24.77 -28.56 -26.59
C TYR A 31 -25.17 -27.41 -25.66
N ILE A 32 -26.43 -27.35 -25.23
CA ILE A 32 -26.92 -26.35 -24.27
C ILE A 32 -26.20 -26.51 -22.93
N VAL A 33 -26.16 -27.72 -22.37
CA VAL A 33 -25.47 -28.01 -21.10
C VAL A 33 -23.96 -27.75 -21.21
N LEU A 34 -23.36 -28.05 -22.35
CA LEU A 34 -21.94 -27.80 -22.60
C LEU A 34 -21.66 -26.30 -22.66
N ASN A 35 -22.49 -25.51 -23.36
CA ASN A 35 -22.37 -24.05 -23.39
C ASN A 35 -22.52 -23.43 -22.00
N GLU A 36 -23.47 -23.89 -21.20
CA GLU A 36 -23.65 -23.42 -19.82
C GLU A 36 -22.43 -23.76 -18.93
N LYS A 37 -21.84 -24.95 -19.12
CA LYS A 37 -20.57 -25.32 -18.46
C LYS A 37 -19.40 -24.46 -18.92
N VAL A 38 -19.30 -24.14 -20.22
CA VAL A 38 -18.25 -23.28 -20.76
C VAL A 38 -18.38 -21.87 -20.19
N GLU A 39 -19.59 -21.30 -20.18
CA GLU A 39 -19.83 -19.95 -19.67
C GLU A 39 -19.53 -19.84 -18.16
N SER A 40 -19.98 -20.82 -17.37
CA SER A 40 -19.68 -20.87 -15.94
C SER A 40 -18.19 -21.07 -15.65
N THR A 41 -17.48 -21.86 -16.46
CA THR A 41 -16.03 -22.03 -16.34
C THR A 41 -15.28 -20.75 -16.71
N LEU A 42 -15.69 -20.06 -17.78
CA LEU A 42 -15.10 -18.76 -18.16
C LEU A 42 -15.27 -17.73 -17.05
N LYS A 43 -16.45 -17.65 -16.41
CA LYS A 43 -16.68 -16.77 -15.25
C LYS A 43 -15.74 -17.11 -14.08
N GLN A 44 -15.52 -18.39 -13.80
CA GLN A 44 -14.58 -18.82 -12.75
C GLN A 44 -13.13 -18.45 -13.10
N VAL A 45 -12.69 -18.68 -14.34
CA VAL A 45 -11.35 -18.31 -14.80
C VAL A 45 -11.13 -16.80 -14.72
N GLN A 46 -12.11 -15.99 -15.14
CA GLN A 46 -12.05 -14.53 -15.04
C GLN A 46 -11.90 -14.08 -13.57
N ALA A 47 -12.69 -14.67 -12.65
CA ALA A 47 -12.65 -14.36 -11.23
C ALA A 47 -11.34 -14.80 -10.56
N LEU A 48 -10.81 -15.98 -10.94
CA LEU A 48 -9.52 -16.47 -10.48
C LEU A 48 -8.38 -15.58 -10.99
N LEU A 49 -8.43 -15.12 -12.24
CA LEU A 49 -7.42 -14.25 -12.81
C LEU A 49 -7.40 -12.88 -12.13
N SER A 50 -8.56 -12.28 -11.84
CA SER A 50 -8.60 -11.02 -11.08
C SER A 50 -8.03 -11.18 -9.67
N SER A 51 -8.43 -12.24 -8.97
CA SER A 51 -7.92 -12.54 -7.63
C SER A 51 -6.41 -12.82 -7.62
N ALA A 52 -5.91 -13.55 -8.63
CA ALA A 52 -4.48 -13.80 -8.81
C ALA A 52 -3.70 -12.53 -9.14
N THR A 53 -4.29 -11.59 -9.89
CA THR A 53 -3.68 -10.29 -10.21
C THR A 53 -3.56 -9.44 -8.94
N ASP A 54 -4.60 -9.39 -8.11
CA ASP A 54 -4.59 -8.68 -6.83
C ASP A 54 -3.54 -9.25 -5.87
N ALA A 55 -3.45 -10.59 -5.79
CA ALA A 55 -2.40 -11.27 -5.03
C ALA A 55 -0.99 -10.98 -5.59
N GLY A 56 -0.84 -10.94 -6.91
CA GLY A 56 0.41 -10.56 -7.57
C GLY A 56 0.85 -9.15 -7.21
N LEU A 57 -0.05 -8.17 -7.31
CA LEU A 57 0.19 -6.78 -6.91
C LEU A 57 0.50 -6.66 -5.42
N ALA A 58 -0.26 -7.35 -4.56
CA ALA A 58 -0.02 -7.38 -3.11
C ALA A 58 1.39 -7.91 -2.80
N SER A 59 1.80 -9.00 -3.44
CA SER A 59 3.15 -9.57 -3.25
C SER A 59 4.26 -8.63 -3.74
N ALA A 60 4.04 -7.89 -4.83
CA ALA A 60 4.99 -6.93 -5.36
C ALA A 60 5.16 -5.72 -4.42
N PHE A 61 4.06 -5.22 -3.85
CA PHE A 61 4.08 -4.16 -2.85
C PHE A 61 4.72 -4.61 -1.53
N ASP A 62 4.44 -5.83 -1.05
CA ASP A 62 5.08 -6.40 0.14
C ASP A 62 6.59 -6.60 -0.06
N ARG A 63 7.02 -7.09 -1.23
CA ARG A 63 8.45 -7.18 -1.56
C ARG A 63 9.09 -5.79 -1.60
N ARG A 64 8.37 -4.77 -2.09
CA ARG A 64 8.85 -3.38 -2.13
C ARG A 64 8.95 -2.77 -0.74
N SER A 65 7.97 -2.98 0.15
CA SER A 65 8.01 -2.50 1.53
C SER A 65 9.20 -3.12 2.29
N LYS A 66 9.39 -4.45 2.18
CA LYS A 66 10.51 -5.16 2.81
C LYS A 66 11.88 -4.66 2.35
N LYS A 67 12.01 -4.17 1.12
CA LYS A 67 13.28 -3.58 0.64
C LYS A 67 13.64 -2.28 1.36
N PHE A 68 12.68 -1.57 1.98
CA PHE A 68 12.94 -0.32 2.72
C PHE A 68 13.39 -0.55 4.17
N LYS A 69 13.20 -1.74 4.72
CA LYS A 69 13.74 -2.13 6.05
C LYS A 69 15.26 -2.05 6.14
N THR A 70 15.94 -2.42 5.05
CA THR A 70 17.41 -2.40 4.99
C THR A 70 17.98 -0.98 5.06
N PRO A 71 17.59 -0.03 4.18
CA PRO A 71 18.06 1.35 4.29
C PRO A 71 17.60 2.02 5.59
N GLU A 72 16.40 1.72 6.11
CA GLU A 72 15.97 2.22 7.42
C GLU A 72 16.97 1.85 8.52
N ARG A 73 17.33 0.56 8.63
CA ARG A 73 18.31 0.09 9.62
C ARG A 73 19.69 0.70 9.42
N ILE A 74 20.16 0.82 8.19
CA ILE A 74 21.47 1.41 7.88
C ILE A 74 21.52 2.86 8.37
N TRP A 75 20.48 3.66 8.08
CA TRP A 75 20.43 5.06 8.50
C TRP A 75 20.21 5.22 10.01
N GLN A 76 19.46 4.33 10.66
CA GLN A 76 19.36 4.31 12.13
C GLN A 76 20.72 4.02 12.78
N VAL A 77 21.47 3.04 12.27
CA VAL A 77 22.82 2.74 12.77
C VAL A 77 23.76 3.91 12.52
N ALA A 78 23.73 4.52 11.34
CA ALA A 78 24.53 5.71 11.03
C ALA A 78 24.21 6.90 11.96
N PHE A 79 22.94 7.11 12.30
CA PHE A 79 22.51 8.12 13.26
C PHE A 79 23.09 7.86 14.66
N VAL A 80 22.94 6.63 15.15
CA VAL A 80 23.45 6.22 16.47
C VAL A 80 24.97 6.35 16.53
N LEU A 81 25.69 5.91 15.49
CA LEU A 81 27.14 6.07 15.37
C LEU A 81 27.56 7.54 15.36
N SER A 82 26.81 8.41 14.68
CA SER A 82 27.07 9.86 14.70
C SER A 82 26.98 10.45 16.11
N LEU A 83 25.95 10.04 16.86
CA LEU A 83 25.74 10.49 18.23
C LEU A 83 26.88 10.03 19.15
N PHE A 84 27.28 8.75 19.04
CA PHE A 84 28.44 8.24 19.77
C PHE A 84 29.73 8.96 19.39
N GLY A 85 29.92 9.29 18.11
CA GLY A 85 31.05 10.10 17.65
C GLY A 85 31.09 11.48 18.30
N LEU A 86 29.94 12.15 18.42
CA LEU A 86 29.82 13.45 19.06
C LEU A 86 30.16 13.38 20.56
N VAL A 87 29.67 12.36 21.26
CA VAL A 87 29.94 12.12 22.68
C VAL A 87 31.42 11.77 22.91
N ALA A 88 32.00 10.94 22.06
CA ALA A 88 33.42 10.57 22.14
C ALA A 88 34.33 11.79 21.93
N LEU A 89 34.01 12.66 20.96
CA LEU A 89 34.74 13.93 20.76
C LEU A 89 34.60 14.86 21.98
N ALA A 90 33.42 14.95 22.58
CA ALA A 90 33.21 15.75 23.79
C ALA A 90 33.98 15.19 25.00
N ALA A 91 34.03 13.87 25.17
CA ALA A 91 34.78 13.21 26.24
C ALA A 91 36.30 13.38 26.06
N TRP A 92 36.82 13.18 24.83
CA TRP A 92 38.23 13.44 24.51
C TRP A 92 38.60 14.88 24.82
N GLN A 93 37.73 15.82 24.45
CA GLN A 93 37.90 17.23 24.74
C GLN A 93 37.96 17.49 26.25
N ALA A 94 37.00 16.96 27.01
CA ALA A 94 36.96 17.13 28.46
C ALA A 94 38.23 16.60 29.14
N TYR A 95 38.76 15.48 28.65
CA TYR A 95 40.03 14.92 29.10
C TYR A 95 41.23 15.84 28.82
N SER A 96 41.27 16.45 27.64
CA SER A 96 42.35 17.38 27.26
C SER A 96 42.36 18.68 28.08
N TYR A 97 41.29 18.99 28.82
CA TYR A 97 41.13 20.23 29.59
C TYR A 97 41.27 20.07 31.10
N GLN A 98 41.56 18.86 31.59
CA GLN A 98 41.68 18.59 33.03
C GLN A 98 42.84 19.32 33.71
N ASN A 99 43.78 19.90 32.94
CA ASN A 99 44.98 20.59 33.42
C ASN A 99 44.92 22.13 33.24
N LEU A 100 43.73 22.73 33.12
CA LEU A 100 43.58 24.18 33.01
C LEU A 100 43.34 24.80 34.40
N ASP A 101 44.35 25.46 34.95
CA ASP A 101 44.32 26.12 36.26
C ASP A 101 43.51 27.45 36.29
N GLN A 102 43.03 27.94 35.14
CA GLN A 102 42.28 29.21 35.03
C GLN A 102 41.06 29.09 34.11
N LEU A 103 39.98 29.81 34.48
CA LEU A 103 38.76 29.95 33.68
C LEU A 103 39.07 30.67 32.35
N PRO A 104 38.75 30.08 31.18
CA PRO A 104 39.07 30.68 29.89
C PRO A 104 38.20 31.91 29.61
N ASP A 105 38.84 32.95 29.06
CA ASP A 105 38.17 34.17 28.59
C ASP A 105 37.25 33.90 27.37
N TRP A 106 36.22 34.75 27.16
CA TRP A 106 35.24 34.59 26.08
C TRP A 106 35.90 34.49 24.69
N GLN A 107 36.96 35.25 24.47
CA GLN A 107 37.70 35.24 23.20
C GLN A 107 38.44 33.91 22.97
N GLN A 108 38.90 33.26 24.04
CA GLN A 108 39.56 31.95 23.98
C GLN A 108 38.54 30.83 23.74
N VAL A 109 37.38 30.90 24.38
CA VAL A 109 36.25 30.00 24.12
C VAL A 109 35.80 30.09 22.66
N ALA A 110 35.65 31.30 22.13
CA ALA A 110 35.27 31.51 20.72
C ALA A 110 36.29 30.93 19.74
N ARG A 111 37.60 31.14 19.97
CA ARG A 111 38.67 30.57 19.13
C ARG A 111 38.71 29.04 19.20
N MET A 112 38.53 28.47 20.40
CA MET A 112 38.45 27.02 20.58
C MET A 112 37.26 26.43 19.84
N LEU A 113 36.10 27.10 19.85
CA LEU A 113 34.90 26.64 19.16
C LEU A 113 35.09 26.74 17.63
N ALA A 114 35.68 27.84 17.14
CA ALA A 114 35.96 28.04 15.71
C ALA A 114 36.87 26.94 15.11
N ILE A 115 37.89 26.49 15.84
CA ILE A 115 38.79 25.41 15.39
C ILE A 115 38.06 24.04 15.34
N LYS A 116 36.97 23.89 16.10
CA LYS A 116 36.24 22.61 16.28
C LYS A 116 35.02 22.45 15.39
N VAL A 117 34.44 23.56 14.93
CA VAL A 117 33.33 23.56 13.96
C VAL A 117 33.58 22.64 12.76
N PRO A 118 34.78 22.59 12.13
CA PRO A 118 35.04 21.71 10.99
C PRO A 118 34.89 20.21 11.30
N PHE A 119 35.08 19.80 12.57
CA PHE A 119 34.95 18.41 13.01
C PHE A 119 33.55 18.09 13.51
N ALA A 120 32.90 19.02 14.22
CA ALA A 120 31.56 18.83 14.75
C ALA A 120 30.47 19.00 13.66
N ALA A 121 30.64 19.93 12.72
CA ALA A 121 29.63 20.24 11.71
C ALA A 121 29.27 19.04 10.81
N PRO A 122 30.23 18.24 10.29
CA PRO A 122 29.90 17.05 9.50
C PRO A 122 29.14 15.99 10.28
N LEU A 123 29.45 15.79 11.58
CA LEU A 123 28.74 14.84 12.44
C LEU A 123 27.30 15.29 12.72
N VAL A 124 27.11 16.57 13.06
CA VAL A 124 25.78 17.13 13.27
C VAL A 124 24.96 17.05 11.97
N TRP A 125 25.57 17.40 10.84
CA TRP A 125 24.91 17.27 9.54
C TRP A 125 24.54 15.81 9.24
N LEU A 126 25.46 14.87 9.46
CA LEU A 126 25.21 13.44 9.26
C LEU A 126 24.10 12.93 10.16
N ALA A 127 24.03 13.38 11.41
CA ALA A 127 22.96 13.03 12.33
C ALA A 127 21.59 13.52 11.81
N ILE A 128 21.50 14.79 11.41
CA ILE A 128 20.26 15.36 10.84
C ILE A 128 19.87 14.64 9.54
N HIS A 129 20.84 14.38 8.66
CA HIS A 129 20.61 13.69 7.39
C HIS A 129 20.15 12.24 7.61
N ALA A 130 20.80 11.50 8.50
CA ALA A 130 20.45 10.13 8.83
C ALA A 130 19.06 10.03 9.45
N ALA A 131 18.71 10.95 10.37
CA ALA A 131 17.37 11.01 10.96
C ALA A 131 16.28 11.26 9.90
N ARG A 132 16.53 12.17 8.94
CA ARG A 132 15.62 12.42 7.81
C ARG A 132 15.46 11.20 6.92
N GLN A 133 16.56 10.55 6.55
CA GLN A 133 16.50 9.36 5.67
C GLN A 133 15.85 8.16 6.36
N ALA A 134 16.11 7.93 7.65
CA ALA A 134 15.47 6.88 8.42
C ALA A 134 13.94 7.09 8.51
N SER A 135 13.50 8.31 8.81
CA SER A 135 12.07 8.64 8.85
C SER A 135 11.39 8.52 7.48
N LEU A 136 12.07 8.94 6.40
CA LEU A 136 11.58 8.77 5.03
C LEU A 136 11.45 7.29 4.65
N ALA A 137 12.46 6.47 4.96
CA ALA A 137 12.45 5.05 4.67
C ALA A 137 11.29 4.33 5.36
N LYS A 138 11.04 4.65 6.64
CA LYS A 138 9.93 4.10 7.41
C LYS A 138 8.56 4.47 6.84
N ARG A 139 8.38 5.73 6.44
CA ARG A 139 7.13 6.19 5.78
C ARG A 139 6.87 5.43 4.49
N LEU A 140 7.91 5.27 3.66
CA LEU A 140 7.79 4.49 2.41
C LEU A 140 7.46 3.04 2.70
N GLU A 141 8.09 2.42 3.71
CA GLU A 141 7.75 1.06 4.13
C GLU A 141 6.27 0.94 4.52
N GLU A 142 5.78 1.82 5.40
CA GLU A 142 4.39 1.82 5.88
C GLU A 142 3.40 2.04 4.72
N ASP A 143 3.68 2.97 3.80
CA ASP A 143 2.84 3.22 2.63
C ASP A 143 2.75 2.01 1.69
N TYR A 144 3.87 1.33 1.42
CA TYR A 144 3.87 0.13 0.58
C TYR A 144 3.27 -1.09 1.30
N ALA A 145 3.48 -1.23 2.60
CA ALA A 145 2.85 -2.27 3.41
C ALA A 145 1.33 -2.09 3.48
N PHE A 146 0.86 -0.85 3.59
CA PHE A 146 -0.56 -0.52 3.52
C PHE A 146 -1.15 -0.87 2.14
N LYS A 147 -0.48 -0.48 1.04
CA LYS A 147 -0.89 -0.85 -0.33
C LYS A 147 -0.97 -2.37 -0.50
N ALA A 148 0.00 -3.12 0.01
CA ALA A 148 -0.01 -4.58 -0.03
C ALA A 148 -1.23 -5.15 0.71
N THR A 149 -1.50 -4.66 1.92
CA THR A 149 -2.61 -5.12 2.77
C THR A 149 -3.97 -4.83 2.12
N ILE A 150 -4.16 -3.61 1.60
CA ILE A 150 -5.39 -3.23 0.90
C ILE A 150 -5.59 -4.10 -0.34
N SER A 151 -4.57 -4.28 -1.19
CA SER A 151 -4.65 -5.16 -2.36
C SER A 151 -4.98 -6.60 -2.00
N MET A 152 -4.43 -7.13 -0.91
CA MET A 152 -4.73 -8.49 -0.43
C MET A 152 -6.18 -8.63 0.05
N SER A 153 -6.72 -7.60 0.70
CA SER A 153 -8.11 -7.59 1.20
C SER A 153 -9.17 -7.24 0.15
N PHE A 154 -8.75 -6.71 -1.01
CA PHE A 154 -9.65 -6.16 -2.02
C PHE A 154 -10.66 -7.17 -2.57
N ASP A 155 -10.23 -8.39 -2.91
CA ASP A 155 -11.15 -9.42 -3.41
C ASP A 155 -12.19 -9.85 -2.35
N GLY A 156 -11.79 -9.87 -1.07
CA GLY A 156 -12.71 -10.14 0.05
C GLY A 156 -13.79 -9.07 0.16
N TYR A 157 -13.40 -7.79 0.14
CA TYR A 157 -14.35 -6.68 0.16
C TYR A 157 -15.25 -6.68 -1.06
N ARG A 158 -14.71 -6.94 -2.26
CA ARG A 158 -15.49 -7.03 -3.50
C ARG A 158 -16.58 -8.11 -3.40
N ARG A 159 -16.26 -9.28 -2.84
CA ARG A 159 -17.23 -10.37 -2.65
C ARG A 159 -18.32 -9.99 -1.65
N GLN A 160 -17.95 -9.42 -0.50
CA GLN A 160 -18.92 -8.95 0.51
C GLN A 160 -19.85 -7.87 -0.05
N MET A 161 -19.29 -6.91 -0.81
CA MET A 161 -20.08 -5.85 -1.47
C MET A 161 -21.01 -6.42 -2.54
N ALA A 162 -20.56 -7.43 -3.30
CA ALA A 162 -21.40 -8.10 -4.29
C ALA A 162 -22.53 -8.94 -3.65
N GLU A 163 -22.31 -9.48 -2.46
CA GLU A 163 -23.33 -10.20 -1.69
C GLU A 163 -24.36 -9.24 -1.10
N VAL A 164 -23.90 -8.16 -0.45
CA VAL A 164 -24.76 -7.10 0.10
C VAL A 164 -25.57 -6.41 -0.99
N GLY A 165 -25.00 -6.21 -2.19
CA GLY A 165 -25.69 -5.58 -3.32
C GLY A 165 -26.82 -6.42 -3.95
N LYS A 166 -26.88 -7.74 -3.69
CA LYS A 166 -27.96 -8.61 -4.19
C LYS A 166 -29.24 -8.39 -3.37
N GLY A 167 -29.94 -7.28 -3.63
CA GLY A 167 -31.24 -6.99 -3.03
C GLY A 167 -31.43 -5.55 -2.55
N LEU A 168 -30.47 -4.66 -2.80
CA LEU A 168 -30.54 -3.26 -2.40
C LEU A 168 -30.61 -2.34 -3.63
N ALA A 169 -31.49 -1.34 -3.58
CA ALA A 169 -31.47 -0.25 -4.55
C ALA A 169 -30.14 0.52 -4.46
N ALA A 170 -29.66 1.06 -5.58
CA ALA A 170 -28.38 1.76 -5.67
C ALA A 170 -28.25 2.94 -4.68
N ASP A 171 -29.38 3.54 -4.26
CA ASP A 171 -29.46 4.63 -3.29
C ASP A 171 -29.70 4.17 -1.83
N SER A 172 -29.42 2.90 -1.52
CA SER A 172 -29.59 2.38 -0.15
C SER A 172 -28.62 3.04 0.83
N PRO A 173 -29.08 3.45 2.03
CA PRO A 173 -28.20 3.95 3.11
C PRO A 173 -27.08 2.98 3.48
N LEU A 174 -27.32 1.67 3.36
CA LEU A 174 -26.31 0.65 3.59
C LEU A 174 -25.21 0.70 2.53
N ALA A 175 -25.56 0.90 1.26
CA ALA A 175 -24.60 1.06 0.18
C ALA A 175 -23.72 2.31 0.40
N THR A 176 -24.32 3.43 0.85
CA THR A 176 -23.59 4.65 1.24
C THR A 176 -22.65 4.42 2.42
N LEU A 177 -23.10 3.72 3.47
CA LEU A 177 -22.26 3.37 4.63
C LEU A 177 -21.09 2.50 4.19
N CYS A 178 -21.35 1.45 3.40
CA CYS A 178 -20.33 0.58 2.82
C CYS A 178 -19.31 1.34 1.97
N THR A 179 -19.74 2.29 1.14
CA THR A 179 -18.80 3.11 0.37
C THR A 179 -17.99 4.06 1.24
N ASN A 180 -18.61 4.66 2.26
CA ASN A 180 -17.91 5.55 3.18
C ASN A 180 -16.91 4.79 4.07
N THR A 181 -17.26 3.59 4.55
CA THR A 181 -16.32 2.76 5.32
C THR A 181 -15.17 2.28 4.46
N LEU A 182 -15.43 1.80 3.22
CA LEU A 182 -14.39 1.46 2.25
C LEU A 182 -13.47 2.65 1.96
N ARG A 183 -14.04 3.84 1.80
CA ARG A 183 -13.27 5.07 1.60
C ARG A 183 -12.38 5.35 2.80
N GLU A 184 -12.89 5.24 4.02
CA GLU A 184 -12.15 5.53 5.25
C GLU A 184 -11.03 4.51 5.50
N ILE A 185 -11.30 3.21 5.35
CA ILE A 185 -10.26 2.17 5.54
C ILE A 185 -9.19 2.20 4.44
N ALA A 186 -9.50 2.75 3.26
CA ALA A 186 -8.55 2.93 2.17
C ALA A 186 -7.66 4.17 2.34
N ILE A 187 -7.88 5.00 3.36
CA ILE A 187 -7.00 6.11 3.69
C ILE A 187 -5.70 5.57 4.27
N PRO A 188 -4.52 5.91 3.71
CA PRO A 188 -3.25 5.49 4.26
C PRO A 188 -3.06 5.99 5.70
N PRO A 189 -2.50 5.16 6.61
CA PRO A 189 -2.27 5.53 8.00
C PRO A 189 -1.31 6.73 8.15
N GLY A 190 -0.51 7.03 7.12
CA GLY A 190 0.42 8.15 7.08
C GLY A 190 -0.22 9.55 7.14
N ARG A 191 -1.55 9.69 7.04
CA ARG A 191 -2.21 11.01 7.02
C ARG A 191 -2.05 11.81 8.32
N ILE A 192 -1.85 11.16 9.46
CA ILE A 192 -1.54 11.82 10.74
C ILE A 192 -0.19 12.57 10.69
N TYR A 193 0.71 12.20 9.77
CA TYR A 193 2.04 12.82 9.60
C TYR A 193 2.10 13.93 8.54
N ASN A 194 1.09 14.06 7.67
CA ASN A 194 1.12 15.03 6.57
C ASN A 194 0.79 16.47 7.02
N GLY A 195 0.11 16.64 8.16
CA GLY A 195 -0.15 17.95 8.77
C GLY A 195 0.99 18.45 9.67
N GLN A 196 1.90 17.57 10.08
CA GLN A 196 3.10 17.90 10.84
C GLN A 196 4.31 17.49 10.00
N ARG A 197 4.73 18.40 9.11
CA ARG A 197 6.05 18.30 8.48
C ARG A 197 7.08 18.28 9.61
N MET A 198 7.57 17.09 9.98
CA MET A 198 8.79 16.94 10.76
C MET A 198 10.00 17.05 9.82
N ASP A 199 10.05 18.09 8.99
CA ASP A 199 11.36 18.56 8.56
C ASP A 199 11.98 19.26 9.77
N PRO A 200 13.19 18.88 10.22
CA PRO A 200 13.88 19.57 11.31
C PRO A 200 14.33 20.99 10.92
N ASN A 201 13.73 21.56 9.86
CA ASN A 201 14.00 22.90 9.41
C ASN A 201 13.17 23.86 10.27
N ILE A 202 13.83 24.48 11.24
CA ILE A 202 13.19 25.41 12.18
C ILE A 202 12.51 26.56 11.40
N THR A 203 13.04 26.93 10.23
CA THR A 203 12.51 28.02 9.40
C THR A 203 11.11 27.77 8.83
N THR A 204 10.79 26.53 8.47
CA THR A 204 9.45 26.17 7.94
C THR A 204 8.44 26.08 9.07
N SER A 205 8.83 25.53 10.23
CA SER A 205 7.97 25.51 11.42
C SER A 205 7.63 26.93 11.92
N ILE A 206 8.60 27.84 11.90
CA ILE A 206 8.38 29.25 12.24
C ILE A 206 7.53 29.93 11.17
N ALA A 207 7.77 29.67 9.88
CA ALA A 207 6.97 30.22 8.80
C ALA A 207 5.50 29.76 8.88
N ASP A 208 5.26 28.50 9.24
CA ASP A 208 3.92 27.93 9.41
C ASP A 208 3.24 28.48 10.66
N MET A 209 3.97 28.66 11.78
CA MET A 209 3.45 29.35 12.97
C MET A 209 3.09 30.81 12.69
N VAL A 210 3.92 31.52 11.94
CA VAL A 210 3.66 32.91 11.53
C VAL A 210 2.46 33.00 10.59
N ARG A 211 2.32 32.06 9.65
CA ARG A 211 1.13 31.97 8.76
C ARG A 211 -0.14 31.66 9.53
N GLN A 212 -0.11 30.70 10.46
CA GLN A 212 -1.26 30.38 11.31
C GLN A 212 -1.68 31.57 12.17
N ARG A 213 -0.72 32.30 12.75
CA ARG A 213 -1.00 33.50 13.53
C ARG A 213 -1.63 34.62 12.70
N ARG A 214 -1.18 34.78 11.45
CA ARG A 214 -1.73 35.77 10.50
C ARG A 214 -3.12 35.38 9.97
N ALA A 215 -3.44 34.09 9.91
CA ALA A 215 -4.77 33.61 9.53
C ALA A 215 -5.80 33.70 10.68
N GLN A 216 -5.34 33.73 11.94
CA GLN A 216 -6.19 33.89 13.12
C GLN A 216 -6.49 35.35 13.47
N ASP A 217 -5.72 36.32 12.96
CA ASP A 217 -5.88 37.74 13.27
C ASP A 217 -5.80 38.57 11.97
N PRO A 218 -6.89 38.63 11.17
CA PRO A 218 -6.89 39.28 9.86
C PRO A 218 -6.92 40.82 9.91
N ASP A 219 -7.21 41.42 11.07
CA ASP A 219 -7.45 42.87 11.26
C ASP A 219 -6.38 43.58 12.13
N ARG A 220 -5.11 43.14 12.06
CA ARG A 220 -3.94 43.87 12.59
C ARG A 220 -2.86 44.10 11.55
#